data_AF-A0A2G8L9I7-F1
#
_entry.id   AF-A0A2G8L9I7-F1
#
_cell.length_a   1.000
_cell.length_b   1.000
_cell.length_c   1.000
_cell.angle_alpha   90.00
_cell.angle_beta   90.00
_cell.angle_gamma   90.00
#
_symmetry.space_group_name_H-M   'P 1'
#
loop_
_entity.id
_entity.type
_entity.pdbx_description
1 polymer ?
#
loop_
_entity_poly.entity_id
_entity_poly.type
_entity_poly.pdbx_seq_one_letter_code
_entity_poly.pdbx_strand_id
1 'polypeptide(L)'
;MTTMSNDKALTTMSNDKAMTTMSNDKAMTTMSNDKAMTTMSNDKAMTIMSNYKALTTMSNDKAMTTMSNDKALTTMSNDKAMTIMSNYKALTTMSNDKAMTTMSNYKAMTTMSNDKAMTTMSNDKALTTMSNDKAMTTMSNYKVMTTMSNDKAMTIMSNYKALTTMSNDKAMTTMSNYKAMTTMSNDKAMTTMSNDKALTTMSNDKAMTTMSNYKAMTTMSNDKAMTTMSNYKAMTTMSNDKAMTTMSNDKAMTTMSNDKAMTTMSNDKALTNMSNDKAMTTMSNYKAMTTMSNDKAMTTMSNDKAMTTMSNEA
;
A
#
# COMPACT_ATOMS: atom_id res chain seq x y z
N MET A 1 -36.88 6.63 -18.16
CA MET A 1 -37.01 5.49 -19.10
C MET A 1 -36.69 4.18 -18.41
N THR A 2 -37.35 3.07 -18.78
CA THR A 2 -36.95 1.71 -18.38
C THR A 2 -36.80 0.85 -19.63
N THR A 3 -35.69 0.13 -19.75
CA THR A 3 -35.39 -0.74 -20.89
C THR A 3 -35.01 -2.15 -20.42
N MET A 4 -35.53 -3.17 -21.11
CA MET A 4 -35.19 -4.58 -20.89
C MET A 4 -34.87 -5.23 -22.24
N SER A 5 -33.78 -5.98 -22.35
CA SER A 5 -33.40 -6.70 -23.59
C SER A 5 -32.79 -8.07 -23.29
N ASN A 6 -32.96 -8.99 -24.23
CA ASN A 6 -32.37 -10.33 -24.24
C ASN A 6 -32.10 -10.73 -25.70
N ASP A 7 -31.32 -9.90 -26.37
CA ASP A 7 -31.12 -9.86 -27.81
C ASP A 7 -29.64 -10.05 -28.19
N LYS A 8 -29.36 -9.96 -29.50
CA LYS A 8 -27.98 -9.94 -29.99
C LYS A 8 -27.25 -8.67 -29.55
N ALA A 9 -27.93 -7.53 -29.51
CA ALA A 9 -27.35 -6.27 -29.09
C ALA A 9 -28.44 -5.28 -28.63
N LEU A 10 -28.14 -4.51 -27.59
CA LEU A 10 -28.91 -3.35 -27.14
C LEU A 10 -28.05 -2.09 -27.24
N THR A 11 -28.62 -1.04 -27.83
CA THR A 11 -28.05 0.31 -27.79
C THR A 11 -29.09 1.27 -27.24
N THR A 12 -28.77 1.96 -26.14
CA THR A 12 -29.66 2.97 -25.54
C THR A 12 -29.00 4.34 -25.51
N MET A 13 -29.80 5.36 -25.81
CA MET A 13 -29.44 6.77 -25.68
C MET A 13 -30.54 7.49 -24.91
N SER A 14 -30.19 8.28 -23.89
CA SER A 14 -31.18 8.99 -23.07
C SER A 14 -30.68 10.31 -22.51
N ASN A 15 -31.64 11.18 -22.21
CA ASN A 15 -31.45 12.45 -21.52
C ASN A 15 -32.65 12.70 -20.58
N ASP A 16 -32.94 11.72 -19.74
CA ASP A 16 -34.09 11.66 -18.84
C ASP A 16 -33.76 12.11 -17.41
N LYS A 17 -34.81 12.26 -16.58
CA LYS A 17 -34.61 12.40 -15.13
C LYS A 17 -34.00 11.14 -14.52
N ALA A 18 -34.37 9.96 -15.00
CA ALA A 18 -33.85 8.69 -14.52
C ALA A 18 -33.99 7.60 -15.61
N MET A 19 -32.99 6.72 -15.68
CA MET A 19 -33.00 5.51 -16.50
C MET A 19 -32.73 4.27 -15.67
N THR A 20 -33.45 3.21 -15.98
CA THR A 20 -33.10 1.85 -15.57
C THR A 20 -32.95 0.96 -16.80
N THR A 21 -31.83 0.25 -16.92
CA THR A 21 -31.57 -0.72 -18.00
C THR A 21 -31.28 -2.10 -17.42
N MET A 22 -31.93 -3.13 -17.95
CA MET A 22 -31.65 -4.55 -17.67
C MET A 22 -31.36 -5.27 -18.98
N SER A 23 -30.28 -6.05 -19.04
CA SER A 23 -29.90 -6.76 -20.28
C SER A 23 -29.27 -8.13 -20.01
N ASN A 24 -29.41 -9.01 -21.00
CA ASN A 24 -28.78 -10.31 -21.08
C ASN A 24 -28.41 -10.60 -22.56
N ASP A 25 -27.66 -9.68 -23.15
CA ASP A 25 -27.35 -9.61 -24.57
C ASP A 25 -25.93 -10.12 -24.88
N LYS A 26 -25.61 -10.27 -26.17
CA LYS A 26 -24.20 -10.42 -26.56
C LYS A 26 -23.43 -9.10 -26.45
N ALA A 27 -24.09 -7.95 -26.58
CA ALA A 27 -23.47 -6.64 -26.47
C ALA A 27 -24.47 -5.57 -26.04
N MET A 28 -24.20 -4.86 -24.94
CA MET A 28 -24.93 -3.66 -24.54
C MET A 28 -24.04 -2.44 -24.68
N THR A 29 -24.59 -1.36 -25.25
CA THR A 29 -24.01 -0.02 -25.20
C THR A 29 -25.06 0.98 -24.68
N THR A 30 -24.72 1.70 -23.63
CA THR A 30 -25.59 2.75 -23.05
C THR A 30 -24.85 4.08 -23.07
N MET A 31 -25.45 5.10 -23.66
CA MET A 31 -24.98 6.49 -23.63
C MET A 31 -26.04 7.38 -22.97
N SER A 32 -25.70 8.13 -21.93
CA SER A 32 -26.70 8.91 -21.20
C SER A 32 -26.17 10.16 -20.53
N ASN A 33 -27.08 11.13 -20.41
CA ASN A 33 -26.91 12.37 -19.66
C ASN A 33 -27.99 12.48 -18.55
N ASP A 34 -28.49 11.34 -18.05
CA ASP A 34 -29.65 11.27 -17.16
C ASP A 34 -29.31 11.63 -15.71
N LYS A 35 -30.27 12.18 -14.95
CA LYS A 35 -29.96 12.54 -13.56
C LYS A 35 -29.60 11.37 -12.66
N ALA A 36 -30.10 10.19 -12.96
CA ALA A 36 -29.75 8.96 -12.27
C ALA A 36 -29.85 7.80 -13.26
N MET A 37 -28.84 6.96 -13.32
CA MET A 37 -28.86 5.73 -14.10
C MET A 37 -28.62 4.53 -13.19
N THR A 38 -29.42 3.49 -13.40
CA THR A 38 -29.18 2.16 -12.86
C THR A 38 -29.10 1.15 -14.00
N THR A 39 -27.99 0.42 -14.09
CA THR A 39 -27.80 -0.65 -15.08
C THR A 39 -27.56 -1.98 -14.38
N MET A 40 -28.27 -3.02 -14.81
CA MET A 40 -28.09 -4.41 -14.41
C MET A 40 -27.81 -5.24 -15.65
N SER A 41 -26.75 -6.05 -15.66
CA SER A 41 -26.46 -6.89 -16.83
C SER A 41 -25.79 -8.22 -16.56
N ASN A 42 -25.94 -9.10 -17.56
CA ASN A 42 -25.32 -10.41 -17.68
C ASN A 42 -24.92 -10.67 -19.16
N ASP A 43 -24.20 -9.72 -19.75
CA ASP A 43 -23.81 -9.69 -21.14
C ASP A 43 -22.47 -10.37 -21.42
N LYS A 44 -22.19 -10.63 -22.70
CA LYS A 44 -20.81 -10.88 -23.12
C LYS A 44 -19.94 -9.62 -23.12
N ALA A 45 -20.53 -8.46 -23.36
CA ALA A 45 -19.83 -7.18 -23.38
C ALA A 45 -20.80 -6.04 -23.03
N MET A 46 -20.48 -5.27 -22.01
CA MET A 46 -21.20 -4.04 -21.65
C MET A 46 -20.27 -2.83 -21.82
N THR A 47 -20.79 -1.76 -22.42
CA THR A 47 -20.17 -0.43 -22.41
C THR A 47 -21.16 0.61 -21.92
N ILE A 48 -20.78 1.36 -20.88
CA ILE A 48 -21.55 2.51 -20.37
C ILE A 48 -20.74 3.79 -20.55
N MET A 49 -21.39 4.80 -21.13
CA MET A 49 -20.92 6.17 -21.20
C MET A 49 -21.94 7.07 -20.52
N SER A 50 -21.58 7.66 -19.39
CA SER A 50 -22.51 8.46 -18.59
C SER A 50 -21.91 9.80 -18.18
N ASN A 51 -22.74 10.85 -18.16
CA ASN A 51 -22.36 12.18 -17.73
C ASN A 51 -23.52 12.89 -17.02
N TYR A 52 -23.62 12.74 -15.70
CA TYR A 52 -24.49 13.56 -14.85
C TYR A 52 -24.22 13.40 -13.33
N LYS A 53 -25.23 13.01 -12.52
CA LYS A 53 -25.20 13.05 -11.05
C LYS A 53 -24.87 11.68 -10.45
N ALA A 54 -25.47 10.60 -10.93
CA ALA A 54 -25.34 9.30 -10.29
C ALA A 54 -25.48 8.14 -11.27
N LEU A 55 -24.51 7.23 -11.26
CA LEU A 55 -24.55 5.96 -11.97
C LEU A 55 -24.38 4.82 -10.98
N THR A 56 -25.28 3.85 -11.03
CA THR A 56 -25.18 2.56 -10.34
C THR A 56 -25.14 1.44 -11.37
N THR A 57 -24.11 0.61 -11.32
CA THR A 57 -23.95 -0.54 -12.22
C THR A 57 -23.81 -1.82 -11.42
N MET A 58 -24.59 -2.84 -11.78
CA MET A 58 -24.48 -4.22 -11.32
C MET A 58 -24.26 -5.12 -12.53
N SER A 59 -23.23 -5.97 -12.50
CA SER A 59 -22.88 -6.77 -13.67
C SER A 59 -22.29 -8.13 -13.32
N ASN A 60 -22.51 -9.07 -14.23
CA ASN A 60 -21.90 -10.39 -14.25
C ASN A 60 -21.50 -10.71 -15.70
N ASP A 61 -20.72 -9.82 -16.30
CA ASP A 61 -20.40 -9.85 -17.72
C ASP A 61 -19.08 -10.57 -18.01
N LYS A 62 -18.88 -10.95 -19.28
CA LYS A 62 -17.52 -11.33 -19.72
C LYS A 62 -16.60 -10.11 -19.84
N ALA A 63 -17.12 -8.93 -20.11
CA ALA A 63 -16.35 -7.70 -20.14
C ALA A 63 -17.24 -6.48 -19.87
N MET A 64 -16.91 -5.66 -18.88
CA MET A 64 -17.51 -4.35 -18.66
C MET A 64 -16.49 -3.24 -18.91
N THR A 65 -16.94 -2.19 -19.59
CA THR A 65 -16.26 -0.90 -19.64
C THR A 65 -17.23 0.21 -19.21
N THR A 66 -16.86 0.98 -18.19
CA THR A 66 -17.59 2.17 -17.76
C THR A 66 -16.72 3.41 -17.94
N MET A 67 -17.20 4.37 -18.73
CA MET A 67 -16.64 5.71 -18.87
C MET A 67 -17.62 6.72 -18.29
N SER A 68 -17.29 7.34 -17.16
CA SER A 68 -18.24 8.20 -16.44
C SER A 68 -17.63 9.52 -15.97
N ASN A 69 -18.40 10.60 -16.14
CA ASN A 69 -18.15 11.92 -15.56
C ASN A 69 -19.22 12.27 -14.49
N ASP A 70 -19.75 11.26 -13.79
CA ASP A 70 -20.85 11.40 -12.83
C ASP A 70 -20.41 11.85 -11.45
N LYS A 71 -21.21 12.67 -10.75
CA LYS A 71 -20.94 13.05 -9.35
C LYS A 71 -20.68 11.87 -8.41
N ALA A 72 -21.37 10.76 -8.61
CA ALA A 72 -21.17 9.53 -7.88
C ALA A 72 -21.27 8.34 -8.84
N LEU A 73 -20.29 7.45 -8.77
CA LEU A 73 -20.31 6.16 -9.44
C LEU A 73 -20.24 5.04 -8.39
N THR A 74 -21.21 4.13 -8.45
CA THR A 74 -21.22 2.89 -7.67
C THR A 74 -21.22 1.70 -8.63
N THR A 75 -20.24 0.81 -8.51
CA THR A 75 -20.15 -0.40 -9.34
C THR A 75 -20.04 -1.64 -8.47
N MET A 76 -20.85 -2.65 -8.77
CA MET A 76 -20.80 -4.01 -8.23
C MET A 76 -20.63 -4.98 -9.39
N SER A 77 -19.64 -5.87 -9.34
CA SER A 77 -19.33 -6.74 -10.49
C SER A 77 -18.75 -8.09 -10.08
N ASN A 78 -18.97 -9.05 -10.95
CA ASN A 78 -18.41 -10.41 -10.92
C ASN A 78 -18.01 -10.81 -12.35
N ASP A 79 -17.18 -9.99 -12.97
CA ASP A 79 -16.86 -10.07 -14.40
C ASP A 79 -15.56 -10.83 -14.66
N LYS A 80 -15.37 -11.25 -15.91
CA LYS A 80 -14.04 -11.70 -16.34
C LYS A 80 -13.07 -10.54 -16.53
N ALA A 81 -13.56 -9.35 -16.86
CA ALA A 81 -12.74 -8.15 -17.00
C ALA A 81 -13.60 -6.90 -16.79
N MET A 82 -13.24 -6.07 -15.82
CA MET A 82 -13.84 -4.76 -15.60
C MET A 82 -12.81 -3.66 -15.86
N THR A 83 -13.23 -2.63 -16.59
CA THR A 83 -12.50 -1.36 -16.71
C THR A 83 -13.41 -0.20 -16.33
N ILE A 84 -12.99 0.59 -15.35
CA ILE A 84 -13.63 1.86 -14.97
C ILE A 84 -12.67 3.00 -15.28
N MET A 85 -13.12 3.94 -16.11
CA MET A 85 -12.46 5.21 -16.38
C MET A 85 -13.38 6.33 -15.94
N SER A 86 -12.99 7.08 -14.92
CA SER A 86 -13.92 8.03 -14.36
C SER A 86 -13.31 9.27 -13.72
N ASN A 87 -14.05 10.38 -13.77
CA ASN A 87 -13.61 11.69 -13.32
C ASN A 87 -14.79 12.43 -12.68
N TYR A 88 -14.86 12.51 -11.35
CA TYR A 88 -15.73 13.48 -10.65
C TYR A 88 -15.55 13.49 -9.10
N LYS A 89 -16.59 13.35 -8.27
CA LYS A 89 -16.54 13.57 -6.81
C LYS A 89 -16.33 12.31 -6.00
N ALA A 90 -17.02 11.21 -6.28
CA ALA A 90 -16.89 9.96 -5.53
C ALA A 90 -17.02 8.70 -6.42
N LEU A 91 -16.15 7.71 -6.17
CA LEU A 91 -16.20 6.37 -6.76
C LEU A 91 -16.25 5.31 -5.65
N THR A 92 -17.20 4.38 -5.75
CA THR A 92 -17.27 3.17 -4.92
C THR A 92 -17.31 1.95 -5.84
N THR A 93 -16.36 1.03 -5.66
CA THR A 93 -16.30 -0.22 -6.44
C THR A 93 -16.24 -1.42 -5.53
N MET A 94 -17.06 -2.43 -5.82
CA MET A 94 -17.07 -3.76 -5.24
C MET A 94 -16.88 -4.78 -6.36
N SER A 95 -15.83 -5.58 -6.29
CA SER A 95 -15.39 -6.46 -7.39
C SER A 95 -15.07 -7.88 -6.90
N ASN A 96 -15.42 -8.87 -7.71
CA ASN A 96 -14.98 -10.27 -7.58
C ASN A 96 -14.63 -10.83 -8.96
N ASP A 97 -13.72 -10.13 -9.63
CA ASP A 97 -13.41 -10.28 -11.03
C ASP A 97 -12.13 -11.08 -11.25
N LYS A 98 -11.99 -11.58 -12.49
CA LYS A 98 -10.68 -12.12 -12.90
C LYS A 98 -9.66 -10.99 -13.14
N ALA A 99 -10.09 -9.81 -13.56
CA ALA A 99 -9.23 -8.65 -13.74
C ALA A 99 -10.04 -7.35 -13.60
N MET A 100 -9.61 -6.49 -12.69
CA MET A 100 -10.17 -5.15 -12.48
C MET A 100 -9.12 -4.10 -12.79
N THR A 101 -9.49 -3.11 -13.60
CA THR A 101 -8.70 -1.90 -13.82
C THR A 101 -9.53 -0.67 -13.52
N THR A 102 -9.03 0.20 -12.65
CA THR A 102 -9.65 1.49 -12.36
C THR A 102 -8.68 2.63 -12.62
N MET A 103 -9.11 3.58 -13.44
CA MET A 103 -8.44 4.84 -13.67
C MET A 103 -9.33 5.99 -13.22
N SER A 104 -8.87 6.78 -12.25
CA SER A 104 -9.74 7.72 -11.55
C SER A 104 -9.07 9.07 -11.23
N ASN A 105 -9.86 10.15 -11.23
CA ASN A 105 -9.46 11.48 -10.76
C ASN A 105 -10.62 12.10 -9.95
N TYR A 106 -10.52 12.06 -8.63
CA TYR A 106 -11.63 12.22 -7.70
C TYR A 106 -11.30 12.99 -6.41
N LYS A 107 -12.35 13.34 -5.65
CA LYS A 107 -12.16 13.70 -4.24
C LYS A 107 -11.98 12.46 -3.36
N ALA A 108 -12.71 11.39 -3.62
CA ALA A 108 -12.65 10.16 -2.83
C ALA A 108 -12.91 8.92 -3.70
N MET A 109 -12.12 7.87 -3.49
CA MET A 109 -12.31 6.55 -4.06
C MET A 109 -12.28 5.49 -2.96
N THR A 110 -13.25 4.59 -2.98
CA THR A 110 -13.32 3.41 -2.13
C THR A 110 -13.38 2.16 -3.00
N THR A 111 -12.50 1.21 -2.78
CA THR A 111 -12.48 -0.07 -3.51
C THR A 111 -12.45 -1.23 -2.54
N MET A 112 -13.34 -2.20 -2.77
CA MET A 112 -13.37 -3.50 -2.10
C MET A 112 -13.27 -4.59 -3.17
N SER A 113 -12.32 -5.51 -3.03
CA SER A 113 -12.04 -6.48 -4.09
C SER A 113 -11.58 -7.83 -3.56
N ASN A 114 -11.92 -8.86 -4.33
CA ASN A 114 -11.46 -10.23 -4.19
C ASN A 114 -11.11 -10.78 -5.58
N ASP A 115 -10.24 -10.06 -6.29
CA ASP A 115 -9.94 -10.31 -7.69
C ASP A 115 -8.70 -11.21 -7.87
N LYS A 116 -8.59 -11.82 -9.06
CA LYS A 116 -7.31 -12.43 -9.45
C LYS A 116 -6.24 -11.37 -9.74
N ALA A 117 -6.63 -10.20 -10.22
CA ALA A 117 -5.72 -9.08 -10.45
C ALA A 117 -6.47 -7.75 -10.37
N MET A 118 -6.03 -6.85 -9.49
CA MET A 118 -6.50 -5.48 -9.43
C MET A 118 -5.37 -4.51 -9.83
N THR A 119 -5.69 -3.55 -10.69
CA THR A 119 -4.85 -2.37 -10.94
C THR A 119 -5.65 -1.10 -10.70
N THR A 120 -5.16 -0.26 -9.78
CA THR A 120 -5.70 1.08 -9.53
C THR A 120 -4.67 2.14 -9.93
N MET A 121 -5.05 3.06 -10.81
CA MET A 121 -4.28 4.24 -11.18
C MET A 121 -5.08 5.49 -10.89
N SER A 122 -4.64 6.32 -9.95
CA SER A 122 -5.51 7.44 -9.57
C SER A 122 -4.83 8.65 -8.92
N ASN A 123 -5.47 9.81 -9.10
CA ASN A 123 -4.99 11.13 -8.70
C ASN A 123 -6.04 11.84 -7.84
N ASP A 124 -6.41 11.21 -6.73
CA ASP A 124 -7.54 11.64 -5.89
C ASP A 124 -7.08 12.45 -4.67
N LYS A 125 -8.03 12.94 -3.87
CA LYS A 125 -7.68 13.44 -2.52
C LYS A 125 -7.61 12.31 -1.49
N ALA A 126 -8.44 11.29 -1.60
CA ALA A 126 -8.46 10.17 -0.67
C ALA A 126 -8.71 8.86 -1.42
N LEU A 127 -7.87 7.85 -1.14
CA LEU A 127 -8.09 6.47 -1.56
C LEU A 127 -8.20 5.57 -0.32
N THR A 128 -9.25 4.77 -0.28
CA THR A 128 -9.38 3.63 0.62
C THR A 128 -9.49 2.35 -0.20
N THR A 129 -8.60 1.39 0.05
CA THR A 129 -8.64 0.07 -0.60
C THR A 129 -8.65 -1.04 0.43
N MET A 130 -9.55 -2.01 0.21
CA MET A 130 -9.59 -3.30 0.90
C MET A 130 -9.49 -4.41 -0.15
N SER A 131 -8.44 -5.23 -0.09
CA SER A 131 -8.20 -6.30 -1.08
C SER A 131 -7.96 -7.67 -0.42
N ASN A 132 -8.36 -8.71 -1.14
CA ASN A 132 -8.01 -10.11 -0.88
C ASN A 132 -7.69 -10.79 -2.22
N ASP A 133 -6.75 -10.20 -2.94
CA ASP A 133 -6.45 -10.48 -4.33
C ASP A 133 -5.27 -11.43 -4.48
N LYS A 134 -5.20 -12.07 -5.65
CA LYS A 134 -3.95 -12.75 -6.02
C LYS A 134 -2.84 -11.74 -6.36
N ALA A 135 -3.17 -10.57 -6.90
CA ALA A 135 -2.20 -9.52 -7.18
C ALA A 135 -2.91 -8.16 -7.17
N MET A 136 -2.41 -7.24 -6.35
CA MET A 136 -2.86 -5.85 -6.30
C MET A 136 -1.71 -4.92 -6.69
N THR A 137 -2.00 -3.97 -7.57
CA THR A 137 -1.10 -2.87 -7.90
C THR A 137 -1.85 -1.54 -7.78
N THR A 138 -1.33 -0.64 -6.95
CA THR A 138 -1.82 0.73 -6.83
C THR A 138 -0.72 1.72 -7.20
N MET A 139 -1.02 2.56 -8.18
CA MET A 139 -0.17 3.67 -8.61
C MET A 139 -0.89 4.98 -8.39
N SER A 140 -0.31 5.88 -7.60
CA SER A 140 -1.12 7.02 -7.15
C SER A 140 -0.42 8.31 -6.72
N ASN A 141 -1.23 9.38 -6.75
CA ASN A 141 -0.89 10.70 -6.24
C ASN A 141 -2.06 11.22 -5.37
N TYR A 142 -1.94 11.17 -4.02
CA TYR A 142 -3.09 11.35 -3.10
C TYR A 142 -2.85 12.20 -1.85
N LYS A 143 -3.81 13.03 -1.42
CA LYS A 143 -3.72 13.61 -0.06
C LYS A 143 -3.59 12.57 1.06
N VAL A 144 -4.37 11.49 0.99
CA VAL A 144 -4.37 10.40 1.98
C VAL A 144 -4.63 9.08 1.27
N MET A 145 -3.87 8.04 1.60
CA MET A 145 -4.10 6.67 1.16
C MET A 145 -4.18 5.74 2.36
N THR A 146 -5.22 4.91 2.41
CA THR A 146 -5.36 3.83 3.38
C THR A 146 -5.54 2.52 2.63
N THR A 147 -4.68 1.54 2.89
CA THR A 147 -4.78 0.21 2.29
C THR A 147 -4.80 -0.86 3.38
N MET A 148 -5.78 -1.78 3.27
CA MET A 148 -5.86 -3.00 4.07
C MET A 148 -5.88 -4.18 3.10
N SER A 149 -5.02 -5.18 3.32
CA SER A 149 -4.84 -6.25 2.35
C SER A 149 -4.46 -7.58 2.97
N ASN A 150 -4.84 -8.65 2.26
CA ASN A 150 -4.48 -10.03 2.52
C ASN A 150 -4.18 -10.74 1.18
N ASP A 151 -3.25 -10.17 0.41
CA ASP A 151 -2.98 -10.53 -0.96
C ASP A 151 -1.81 -11.52 -1.09
N LYS A 152 -1.75 -12.23 -2.23
CA LYS A 152 -0.51 -12.98 -2.53
C LYS A 152 0.63 -12.07 -2.95
N ALA A 153 0.33 -10.90 -3.52
CA ALA A 153 1.32 -9.91 -3.90
C ALA A 153 0.66 -8.53 -3.94
N MET A 154 1.18 -7.60 -3.15
CA MET A 154 0.81 -6.19 -3.18
C MET A 154 1.99 -5.34 -3.65
N THR A 155 1.71 -4.42 -4.56
CA THR A 155 2.63 -3.33 -4.92
C THR A 155 1.94 -1.98 -4.79
N ILE A 156 2.51 -1.09 -3.98
CA ILE A 156 2.08 0.29 -3.83
C ILE A 156 3.21 1.19 -4.35
N MET A 157 2.91 2.03 -5.34
CA MET A 157 3.79 3.09 -5.80
C MET A 157 3.06 4.43 -5.72
N SER A 158 3.50 5.27 -4.78
CA SER A 158 2.69 6.43 -4.44
C SER A 158 3.53 7.64 -4.01
N ASN A 159 3.03 8.85 -4.27
CA ASN A 159 3.70 10.10 -3.95
C ASN A 159 2.70 11.13 -3.44
N TYR A 160 2.79 11.56 -2.14
CA TYR A 160 2.11 12.77 -1.63
C TYR A 160 2.26 13.10 -0.10
N LYS A 161 1.19 13.19 0.72
CA LYS A 161 1.18 13.63 2.14
C LYS A 161 1.19 12.49 3.15
N ALA A 162 0.24 11.55 3.09
CA ALA A 162 0.14 10.46 4.06
C ALA A 162 -0.23 9.11 3.41
N LEU A 163 0.45 8.03 3.84
CA LEU A 163 0.15 6.64 3.52
C LEU A 163 0.02 5.82 4.81
N THR A 164 -1.06 5.06 4.94
CA THR A 164 -1.24 4.04 5.96
C THR A 164 -1.49 2.70 5.28
N THR A 165 -0.66 1.71 5.58
CA THR A 165 -0.83 0.34 5.06
C THR A 165 -0.90 -0.67 6.21
N MET A 166 -1.87 -1.58 6.11
CA MET A 166 -2.00 -2.78 6.94
C MET A 166 -2.02 -4.01 6.01
N SER A 167 -1.03 -4.90 6.13
CA SER A 167 -0.88 -6.08 5.26
C SER A 167 -0.74 -7.38 6.04
N ASN A 168 -1.25 -8.46 5.44
CA ASN A 168 -1.00 -9.84 5.83
C ASN A 168 -0.75 -10.67 4.57
N ASP A 169 0.23 -10.23 3.79
CA ASP A 169 0.48 -10.67 2.44
C ASP A 169 1.60 -11.70 2.35
N LYS A 170 1.62 -12.45 1.25
CA LYS A 170 2.81 -13.27 0.94
C LYS A 170 3.99 -12.39 0.49
N ALA A 171 3.74 -11.26 -0.15
CA ALA A 171 4.77 -10.32 -0.55
C ALA A 171 4.18 -8.91 -0.66
N MET A 172 4.76 -7.95 0.05
CA MET A 172 4.42 -6.54 -0.03
C MET A 172 5.64 -5.74 -0.50
N THR A 173 5.43 -4.88 -1.50
CA THR A 173 6.40 -3.88 -1.92
C THR A 173 5.77 -2.50 -1.88
N THR A 174 6.39 -1.56 -1.17
CA THR A 174 5.98 -0.16 -1.15
C THR A 174 7.12 0.74 -1.60
N MET A 175 6.84 1.60 -2.58
CA MET A 175 7.70 2.69 -2.99
C MET A 175 6.98 4.02 -2.76
N SER A 176 7.56 4.89 -1.94
CA SER A 176 6.86 6.03 -1.36
C SER A 176 7.70 7.32 -1.32
N ASN A 177 7.05 8.47 -1.50
CA ASN A 177 7.62 9.79 -1.25
C ASN A 177 6.56 10.73 -0.63
N TYR A 178 6.65 10.93 0.68
CA TYR A 178 5.58 11.44 1.53
C TYR A 178 6.02 12.38 2.65
N LYS A 179 5.03 13.02 3.30
CA LYS A 179 5.24 13.62 4.63
C LYS A 179 5.28 12.58 5.73
N ALA A 180 4.42 11.56 5.68
CA ALA A 180 4.36 10.50 6.66
C ALA A 180 3.93 9.19 6.01
N MET A 181 4.58 8.10 6.40
CA MET A 181 4.20 6.73 6.07
C MET A 181 4.13 5.90 7.35
N THR A 182 3.03 5.17 7.51
CA THR A 182 2.84 4.19 8.57
C THR A 182 2.53 2.85 7.94
N THR A 183 3.34 1.84 8.26
CA THR A 183 3.13 0.47 7.81
C THR A 183 3.04 -0.48 9.00
N MET A 184 2.03 -1.33 8.98
CA MET A 184 1.85 -2.47 9.88
C MET A 184 1.76 -3.75 9.05
N SER A 185 2.62 -4.73 9.30
CA SER A 185 2.61 -5.99 8.53
C SER A 185 2.79 -7.25 9.35
N ASN A 186 2.29 -8.33 8.76
CA ASN A 186 2.52 -9.71 9.17
C ASN A 186 2.71 -10.58 7.91
N ASP A 187 3.68 -10.18 7.10
CA ASP A 187 3.92 -10.67 5.76
C ASP A 187 5.01 -11.75 5.73
N LYS A 188 5.00 -12.57 4.67
CA LYS A 188 6.15 -13.45 4.43
C LYS A 188 7.37 -12.67 3.93
N ALA A 189 7.17 -11.57 3.21
CA ALA A 189 8.25 -10.70 2.76
C ALA A 189 7.73 -9.27 2.59
N MET A 190 8.37 -8.31 3.25
CA MET A 190 8.14 -6.89 3.07
C MET A 190 9.37 -6.22 2.48
N THR A 191 9.14 -5.34 1.51
CA THR A 191 10.15 -4.37 1.05
C THR A 191 9.56 -2.97 1.04
N THR A 192 10.20 -2.05 1.76
CA THR A 192 9.84 -0.64 1.79
C THR A 192 11.00 0.21 1.26
N MET A 193 10.73 1.01 0.23
CA MET A 193 11.63 2.02 -0.31
C MET A 193 10.99 3.41 -0.16
N SER A 194 11.56 4.25 0.70
CA SER A 194 10.89 5.48 1.14
C SER A 194 11.79 6.71 1.13
N ASN A 195 11.26 7.83 0.67
CA ASN A 195 11.86 9.17 0.82
C ASN A 195 10.95 10.08 1.67
N ASP A 196 10.43 9.55 2.78
CA ASP A 196 9.35 10.17 3.55
C ASP A 196 9.83 10.93 4.77
N LYS A 197 9.18 12.06 5.11
CA LYS A 197 9.64 12.86 6.25
C LYS A 197 9.61 12.14 7.59
N ALA A 198 8.63 11.27 7.76
CA ALA A 198 8.51 10.38 8.89
C ALA A 198 8.10 9.00 8.35
N LEU A 199 8.87 7.98 8.69
CA LEU A 199 8.55 6.58 8.41
C LEU A 199 8.36 5.85 9.74
N THR A 200 7.19 5.26 9.94
CA THR A 200 6.90 4.36 11.06
C THR A 200 6.59 2.98 10.52
N THR A 201 7.35 1.98 10.94
CA THR A 201 7.13 0.58 10.53
C THR A 201 6.97 -0.30 11.77
N MET A 202 5.92 -1.11 11.77
CA MET A 202 5.66 -2.16 12.75
C MET A 202 5.51 -3.48 12.02
N SER A 203 6.27 -4.50 12.38
CA SER A 203 6.30 -5.75 11.62
C SER A 203 6.51 -6.99 12.48
N ASN A 204 5.94 -8.08 11.98
CA ASN A 204 6.11 -9.44 12.46
C ASN A 204 6.28 -10.36 11.24
N ASP A 205 7.22 -10.03 10.36
CA ASP A 205 7.42 -10.66 9.07
C ASP A 205 8.44 -11.81 9.13
N LYS A 206 8.38 -12.68 8.12
CA LYS A 206 9.50 -13.62 7.91
C LYS A 206 10.75 -12.92 7.37
N ALA A 207 10.58 -11.83 6.60
CA ALA A 207 11.70 -11.03 6.10
C ALA A 207 11.23 -9.60 5.86
N MET A 208 11.86 -8.63 6.52
CA MET A 208 11.71 -7.20 6.24
C MET A 208 12.98 -6.65 5.61
N THR A 209 12.82 -5.85 4.57
CA THR A 209 13.85 -4.92 4.10
C THR A 209 13.28 -3.51 4.02
N THR A 210 13.94 -2.57 4.70
CA THR A 210 13.61 -1.14 4.59
C THR A 210 14.83 -0.37 4.09
N MET A 211 14.66 0.38 3.02
CA MET A 211 15.65 1.32 2.49
C MET A 211 15.02 2.71 2.46
N SER A 212 15.58 3.64 3.21
CA SER A 212 14.91 4.92 3.38
C SER A 212 15.85 6.09 3.69
N ASN A 213 15.41 7.30 3.33
CA ASN A 213 16.18 8.53 3.51
C ASN A 213 15.22 9.69 3.80
N TYR A 214 15.31 10.34 4.98
CA TYR A 214 14.79 11.70 5.23
C TYR A 214 15.05 12.25 6.67
N LYS A 215 14.02 12.61 7.46
CA LYS A 215 14.14 13.30 8.75
C LYS A 215 14.04 12.36 9.93
N ALA A 216 13.01 11.52 10.01
CA ALA A 216 12.84 10.56 11.09
C ALA A 216 12.40 9.17 10.61
N MET A 217 12.93 8.13 11.23
CA MET A 217 12.51 6.74 11.09
C MET A 217 12.31 6.09 12.45
N THR A 218 11.19 5.39 12.63
CA THR A 218 10.92 4.53 13.77
C THR A 218 10.54 3.14 13.27
N THR A 219 11.26 2.12 13.71
CA THR A 219 10.92 0.72 13.40
C THR A 219 10.76 -0.11 14.66
N MET A 220 9.72 -0.93 14.68
CA MET A 220 9.48 -1.97 15.67
C MET A 220 9.33 -3.31 14.95
N SER A 221 10.22 -4.27 15.18
CA SER A 221 10.23 -5.58 14.50
C SER A 221 10.23 -6.75 15.48
N ASN A 222 9.58 -7.84 15.06
CA ASN A 222 9.66 -9.17 15.66
C ASN A 222 9.78 -10.22 14.54
N ASP A 223 10.78 -10.02 13.70
CA ASP A 223 10.94 -10.69 12.42
C ASP A 223 11.92 -11.85 12.50
N LYS A 224 11.81 -12.77 11.55
CA LYS A 224 12.88 -13.77 11.37
C LYS A 224 14.16 -13.15 10.78
N ALA A 225 14.04 -12.13 9.95
CA ALA A 225 15.18 -11.42 9.40
C ALA A 225 14.76 -9.98 9.07
N MET A 226 15.52 -9.02 9.58
CA MET A 226 15.29 -7.60 9.36
C MET A 226 16.55 -6.95 8.82
N THR A 227 16.40 -6.18 7.74
CA THR A 227 17.47 -5.38 7.16
C THR A 227 17.02 -3.95 7.00
N THR A 228 17.74 -3.01 7.60
CA THR A 228 17.48 -1.58 7.47
C THR A 228 18.69 -0.84 6.89
N MET A 229 18.44 -0.01 5.88
CA MET A 229 19.39 0.91 5.29
C MET A 229 18.84 2.33 5.39
N SER A 230 19.49 3.21 6.14
CA SER A 230 18.95 4.52 6.50
C SER A 230 19.92 5.68 6.25
N ASN A 231 19.37 6.87 5.94
CA ASN A 231 20.07 8.14 5.96
C ASN A 231 19.13 9.27 6.44
N TYR A 232 19.18 9.59 7.73
CA TYR A 232 18.22 10.36 8.48
C TYR A 232 18.82 11.40 9.43
N LYS A 233 17.97 12.31 9.94
CA LYS A 233 18.34 13.08 11.12
C LYS A 233 18.21 12.28 12.41
N ALA A 234 17.27 11.34 12.48
CA ALA A 234 17.08 10.47 13.63
C ALA A 234 16.50 9.12 13.19
N MET A 235 17.07 8.04 13.68
CA MET A 235 16.55 6.69 13.55
C MET A 235 16.41 6.06 14.93
N THR A 236 15.26 5.44 15.18
CA THR A 236 15.00 4.62 16.35
C THR A 236 14.56 3.23 15.89
N THR A 237 15.26 2.20 16.37
CA THR A 237 14.91 0.79 16.10
C THR A 237 14.70 0.05 17.40
N MET A 238 13.59 -0.68 17.50
CA MET A 238 13.30 -1.63 18.56
C MET A 238 13.06 -3.00 17.93
N SER A 239 13.72 -4.04 18.43
CA SER A 239 13.71 -5.35 17.78
C SER A 239 13.77 -6.52 18.75
N ASN A 240 13.17 -7.62 18.31
CA ASN A 240 13.24 -8.93 18.94
C ASN A 240 13.33 -10.00 17.84
N ASP A 241 14.32 -9.85 16.97
CA ASP A 241 14.45 -10.57 15.72
C ASP A 241 15.38 -11.78 15.85
N LYS A 242 15.23 -12.74 14.95
CA LYS A 242 16.24 -13.81 14.84
C LYS A 242 17.54 -13.29 14.22
N ALA A 243 17.47 -12.30 13.34
CA ALA A 243 18.64 -11.65 12.77
C ALA A 243 18.29 -10.22 12.36
N MET A 244 19.03 -9.25 12.88
CA MET A 244 18.98 -7.85 12.45
C MET A 244 20.28 -7.46 11.75
N THR A 245 20.15 -6.72 10.66
CA THR A 245 21.24 -5.95 10.06
C THR A 245 20.82 -4.51 9.85
N THR A 246 21.59 -3.58 10.40
CA THR A 246 21.37 -2.14 10.24
C THR A 246 22.60 -1.49 9.61
N MET A 247 22.38 -0.72 8.54
CA MET A 247 23.36 0.12 7.87
C MET A 247 22.89 1.56 7.88
N SER A 248 23.69 2.49 8.38
CA SER A 248 23.23 3.87 8.57
C SER A 248 24.30 4.94 8.38
N ASN A 249 23.82 6.12 8.01
CA ASN A 249 24.59 7.36 7.90
C ASN A 249 23.73 8.54 8.40
N ASP A 250 23.27 8.44 9.63
CA ASP A 250 22.32 9.32 10.29
C ASP A 250 23.00 10.37 11.18
N LYS A 251 22.26 11.41 11.57
CA LYS A 251 22.77 12.30 12.63
C LYS A 251 22.70 11.66 14.01
N ALA A 252 21.71 10.80 14.25
CA ALA A 252 21.54 10.09 15.50
C ALA A 252 20.82 8.77 15.23
N MET A 253 21.39 7.67 15.73
CA MET A 253 20.77 6.36 15.76
C MET A 253 20.64 5.89 17.20
N THR A 254 19.46 5.38 17.54
CA THR A 254 19.20 4.62 18.76
C THR A 254 18.67 3.24 18.39
N THR A 255 19.32 2.19 18.88
CA THR A 255 18.90 0.80 18.69
C THR A 255 18.70 0.12 20.04
N MET A 256 17.55 -0.53 20.20
CA MET A 256 17.23 -1.41 21.32
C MET A 256 16.92 -2.81 20.78
N SER A 257 17.62 -3.83 21.26
CA SER A 257 17.48 -5.20 20.75
C SER A 257 17.47 -6.28 21.81
N ASN A 258 16.82 -7.38 21.46
CA ASN A 258 16.85 -8.65 22.16
C ASN A 258 16.89 -9.79 21.14
N ASP A 259 17.86 -9.72 20.24
CA ASP A 259 17.95 -10.51 19.03
C ASP A 259 18.81 -11.76 19.22
N LYS A 260 18.61 -12.75 18.35
CA LYS A 260 19.59 -13.85 18.28
C LYS A 260 20.91 -13.39 17.67
N ALA A 261 20.89 -12.46 16.71
CA ALA A 261 22.09 -11.89 16.13
C ALA A 261 21.80 -10.46 15.63
N MET A 262 22.61 -9.50 16.07
CA MET A 262 22.60 -8.14 15.53
C MET A 262 23.92 -7.82 14.84
N THR A 263 23.83 -7.20 13.67
CA THR A 263 24.93 -6.49 13.03
C THR A 263 24.57 -5.04 12.76
N THR A 264 25.36 -4.10 13.28
CA THR A 264 25.23 -2.66 13.02
C THR A 264 26.48 -2.12 12.35
N MET A 265 26.32 -1.45 11.21
CA MET A 265 27.36 -0.70 10.50
C MET A 265 26.92 0.76 10.39
N SER A 266 27.64 1.67 11.05
CA SER A 266 27.20 3.05 11.25
C SER A 266 28.31 4.06 10.94
N ASN A 267 27.94 5.14 10.27
CA ASN A 267 28.75 6.35 10.11
C ASN A 267 28.04 7.57 10.76
N ASP A 268 27.33 7.32 11.86
CA ASP A 268 26.38 8.28 12.43
C ASP A 268 27.04 9.26 13.38
N LYS A 269 26.51 10.49 13.50
CA LYS A 269 27.11 11.45 14.44
C LYS A 269 27.01 11.04 15.90
N ALA A 270 25.97 10.29 16.24
CA ALA A 270 25.75 9.72 17.55
C ALA A 270 25.09 8.35 17.38
N LEU A 271 25.72 7.31 17.92
CA LEU A 271 25.19 5.95 17.94
C LEU A 271 24.94 5.53 19.39
N THR A 272 23.72 5.11 19.70
CA THR A 272 23.35 4.53 21.00
C THR A 272 22.78 3.13 20.79
N ASN A 273 23.47 2.11 21.29
CA ASN A 273 23.01 0.72 21.28
C ASN A 273 22.71 0.23 22.70
N MET A 274 21.56 -0.38 22.88
CA MET A 274 21.13 -1.09 24.09
C MET A 274 20.72 -2.51 23.70
N SER A 275 21.48 -3.52 24.12
CA SER A 275 21.28 -4.90 23.65
C SER A 275 21.28 -5.96 24.74
N ASN A 276 20.52 -7.01 24.48
CA ASN A 276 20.50 -8.26 25.23
C ASN A 276 20.44 -9.46 24.25
N ASP A 277 21.36 -9.46 23.29
CA ASP A 277 21.42 -10.37 22.17
C ASP A 277 22.28 -11.60 22.46
N LYS A 278 22.11 -12.68 21.68
CA LYS A 278 23.08 -13.79 21.75
C LYS A 278 24.41 -13.44 21.09
N ALA A 279 24.40 -12.58 20.08
CA ALA A 279 25.60 -12.12 19.39
C ALA A 279 25.37 -10.71 18.84
N MET A 280 26.22 -9.77 19.20
CA MET A 280 26.24 -8.42 18.66
C MET A 280 27.56 -8.16 17.94
N THR A 281 27.48 -7.62 16.73
CA THR A 281 28.61 -7.02 16.02
C THR A 281 28.29 -5.56 15.69
N THR A 282 29.13 -4.64 16.17
CA THR A 282 29.01 -3.22 15.82
C THR A 282 30.29 -2.71 15.15
N MET A 283 30.14 -2.06 14.01
CA MET A 283 31.19 -1.31 13.33
C MET A 283 30.75 0.15 13.21
N SER A 284 31.52 1.07 13.79
CA SER A 284 31.17 2.49 13.81
C SER A 284 32.36 3.40 13.48
N ASN A 285 32.09 4.54 12.85
CA ASN A 285 33.13 5.51 12.50
C ASN A 285 32.58 6.94 12.45
N TYR A 286 32.52 7.65 13.58
CA TYR A 286 32.31 9.10 13.64
C TYR A 286 32.63 9.74 15.02
N LYS A 287 31.66 10.42 15.67
CA LYS A 287 31.90 11.32 16.82
C LYS A 287 31.68 10.64 18.15
N ALA A 288 30.55 9.96 18.35
CA ALA A 288 30.17 9.45 19.67
C ALA A 288 29.42 8.12 19.55
N MET A 289 29.91 7.11 20.25
CA MET A 289 29.26 5.82 20.42
C MET A 289 29.02 5.54 21.91
N THR A 290 27.80 5.14 22.24
CA THR A 290 27.43 4.60 23.55
C THR A 290 26.83 3.21 23.36
N THR A 291 27.36 2.22 24.08
CA THR A 291 26.84 0.85 24.05
C THR A 291 26.62 0.35 25.47
N MET A 292 25.41 -0.11 25.75
CA MET A 292 25.02 -0.81 26.95
C MET A 292 24.58 -2.21 26.55
N SER A 293 25.23 -3.25 27.04
CA SER A 293 25.00 -4.60 26.58
C SER A 293 25.04 -5.63 27.70
N ASN A 294 24.20 -6.63 27.54
CA ASN A 294 24.20 -7.88 28.29
C ASN A 294 24.27 -9.07 27.31
N ASP A 295 25.04 -8.92 26.23
CA ASP A 295 25.11 -9.90 25.15
C ASP A 295 26.04 -11.07 25.50
N LYS A 296 25.71 -12.28 25.03
CA LYS A 296 26.61 -13.44 25.24
C LYS A 296 27.92 -13.35 24.48
N ALA A 297 27.92 -12.63 23.36
CA ALA A 297 29.10 -12.38 22.54
C ALA A 297 28.98 -11.00 21.92
N MET A 298 29.96 -10.14 22.18
CA MET A 298 30.04 -8.80 21.59
C MET A 298 31.34 -8.65 20.81
N THR A 299 31.25 -8.09 19.61
CA THR A 299 32.41 -7.59 18.86
C THR A 299 32.15 -6.15 18.46
N THR A 300 33.05 -5.24 18.84
CA THR A 300 32.96 -3.82 18.49
C THR A 300 34.24 -3.35 17.81
N MET A 301 34.10 -2.77 16.63
CA MET A 301 35.17 -2.12 15.87
C MET A 301 34.80 -0.66 15.66
N SER A 302 35.45 0.24 16.41
CA SER A 302 35.14 1.67 16.40
C SER A 302 36.36 2.52 16.06
N ASN A 303 36.14 3.56 15.25
CA ASN A 303 37.06 4.69 15.06
C ASN A 303 36.40 6.00 15.52
N ASP A 304 35.57 5.95 16.56
CA ASP A 304 34.84 7.10 17.09
C ASP A 304 35.73 8.02 17.94
N LYS A 305 35.45 9.33 17.89
CA LYS A 305 36.16 10.31 18.75
C LYS A 305 35.89 10.11 20.24
N ALA A 306 34.72 9.57 20.59
CA ALA A 306 34.32 9.26 21.95
C ALA A 306 33.55 7.93 21.94
N MET A 307 33.95 7.00 22.80
CA MET A 307 33.34 5.68 22.93
C MET A 307 33.12 5.37 24.41
N THR A 308 31.88 4.98 24.73
CA THR A 308 31.50 4.48 26.05
C THR A 308 30.88 3.10 25.88
N THR A 309 31.46 2.09 26.51
CA THR A 309 30.92 0.72 26.50
C THR A 309 30.72 0.23 27.93
N MET A 310 29.50 -0.19 28.24
CA MET A 310 29.13 -0.84 29.48
C MET A 310 28.61 -2.24 29.14
N SER A 311 29.34 -3.27 29.57
CA SER A 311 29.01 -4.67 29.33
C SER A 311 28.92 -5.39 30.66
N ASN A 312 27.80 -6.06 30.92
CA ASN A 312 27.72 -7.04 32.00
C ASN A 312 27.93 -8.41 31.35
N GLU A 313 29.11 -9.01 31.58
CA GLU A 313 29.37 -10.39 31.19
C GLU A 313 28.58 -11.32 32.12
N ALA A 314 27.79 -12.24 31.55
CA ALA A 314 27.08 -13.31 32.26
C ALA A 314 27.63 -14.68 31.88
#